data_AF-A0A7C5SNM8-F1
#
_entry.id   AF-A0A7C5SNM8-F1
#
_cell.length_a   1.000
_cell.length_b   1.000
_cell.length_c   1.000
_cell.angle_alpha   90.00
_cell.angle_beta   90.00
_cell.angle_gamma   90.00
#
_symmetry.space_group_name_H-M   'P 1'
#
loop_
_entity.id
_entity.type
_entity.pdbx_description
1 polymer ?
#
loop_
_entity_poly.entity_id
_entity_poly.type
_entity_poly.pdbx_seq_one_letter_code
_entity_poly.pdbx_strand_id
1 'polypeptide(L)' 'MDGAQSLSYEKRVGEIVYSLPALRSGEEILSLTMSVCPYCYRILPATIIERNSKVYIRRSCPEHGLIEEVYYGDVEFYK' A
#
# COMPACT_ATOMS: atom_id res chain seq x y z
N MET A 1 -29.80 25.41 4.28
CA MET A 1 -28.99 25.52 3.05
C MET A 1 -27.55 25.47 3.51
N ASP A 2 -27.04 24.28 3.86
CA ASP A 2 -25.74 24.17 4.49
C ASP A 2 -24.79 23.54 3.47
N GLY A 3 -24.02 24.43 2.83
CA GLY A 3 -23.12 24.11 1.75
C GLY A 3 -22.01 23.18 2.20
N ALA A 4 -21.89 22.04 1.53
CA ALA A 4 -20.68 21.24 1.56
C ALA A 4 -19.54 22.08 0.96
N GLN A 5 -18.67 22.62 1.81
CA GLN A 5 -17.46 23.29 1.38
C GLN A 5 -16.57 22.27 0.65
N SER A 6 -16.43 22.45 -0.66
CA SER A 6 -15.50 21.72 -1.49
C SER A 6 -14.06 22.06 -1.06
N LEU A 7 -13.41 21.15 -0.35
CA LEU A 7 -11.96 21.22 -0.12
C LEU A 7 -11.26 20.92 -1.44
N SER A 8 -10.79 21.97 -2.14
CA SER A 8 -9.92 21.83 -3.31
C SER A 8 -8.53 21.42 -2.84
N TYR A 9 -8.26 20.11 -2.86
CA TYR A 9 -6.96 19.54 -2.51
C TYR A 9 -6.01 19.64 -3.73
N GLU A 10 -5.18 20.68 -3.75
CA GLU A 10 -4.14 20.87 -4.77
C GLU A 10 -2.87 20.10 -4.36
N LYS A 11 -2.70 18.87 -4.87
CA LYS A 11 -1.47 18.08 -4.67
C LYS A 11 -0.24 18.89 -5.11
N ARG A 12 0.71 19.10 -4.21
CA ARG A 12 2.00 19.74 -4.54
C ARG A 12 3.03 18.70 -4.98
N VAL A 13 3.91 19.09 -5.91
CA VAL A 13 5.07 18.26 -6.32
C VAL A 13 5.94 18.01 -5.09
N GLY A 14 6.02 16.76 -4.64
CA GLY A 14 6.75 16.35 -3.43
C GLY A 14 5.86 15.84 -2.29
N GLU A 15 4.53 15.98 -2.37
CA GLU A 15 3.61 15.34 -1.42
C GLU A 15 3.45 13.85 -1.74
N ILE A 16 4.02 12.98 -0.90
CA ILE A 16 3.70 11.56 -0.94
C ILE A 16 2.33 11.40 -0.28
N VAL A 17 1.28 11.37 -1.10
CA VAL A 17 -0.06 10.98 -0.62
C VAL A 17 -0.02 9.47 -0.40
N TYR A 18 0.33 9.08 0.82
CA TYR A 18 0.22 7.69 1.26
C TYR A 18 -1.27 7.33 1.24
N SER A 19 -1.72 6.76 0.13
CA SER A 19 -2.97 6.00 0.12
C SER A 19 -2.62 4.60 0.58
N LEU A 20 -2.87 4.33 1.86
CA LEU A 20 -2.82 2.95 2.33
C LEU A 20 -3.85 2.16 1.52
N PRO A 21 -3.46 1.05 0.87
CA PRO A 21 -4.40 0.24 0.12
C PRO A 21 -5.49 -0.26 1.08
N ALA A 22 -6.74 -0.17 0.64
CA ALA A 22 -7.86 -0.67 1.42
C ALA A 22 -7.64 -2.15 1.79
N LEU A 23 -7.91 -2.48 3.06
CA LEU A 23 -7.88 -3.85 3.53
C LEU A 23 -9.04 -4.64 2.92
N ARG A 24 -8.75 -5.86 2.47
CA ARG A 24 -9.76 -6.84 2.08
C ARG A 24 -10.23 -7.61 3.33
N SER A 25 -11.38 -8.28 3.24
CA SER A 25 -11.84 -9.14 4.34
C SER A 25 -10.80 -10.22 4.66
N GLY A 26 -10.45 -10.37 5.95
CA GLY A 26 -9.43 -11.33 6.40
C GLY A 26 -7.98 -10.86 6.23
N GLU A 27 -7.76 -9.55 6.02
CA GLU A 27 -6.41 -8.95 5.96
C GLU A 27 -6.11 -8.13 7.22
N GLU A 28 -4.88 -8.25 7.74
CA GLU A 28 -4.35 -7.42 8.83
C GLU A 28 -3.06 -6.72 8.39
N ILE A 29 -2.88 -5.44 8.73
CA ILE A 29 -1.63 -4.73 8.47
C ILE A 29 -0.60 -5.11 9.53
N LEU A 30 0.53 -5.65 9.11
CA LEU A 30 1.67 -5.93 9.99
C LEU A 30 2.61 -4.74 10.09
N SER A 31 2.93 -4.10 8.96
CA SER A 31 3.80 -2.93 8.94
C SER A 31 3.68 -2.11 7.65
N LEU A 32 4.26 -0.91 7.67
CA LEU A 32 4.46 -0.07 6.50
C LEU A 32 5.95 -0.02 6.17
N THR A 33 6.29 -0.02 4.89
CA THR A 33 7.67 0.00 4.42
C THR A 33 7.79 0.72 3.08
N MET A 34 9.02 0.89 2.61
CA MET A 34 9.31 1.33 1.24
C MET A 34 9.78 0.13 0.43
N SER A 35 9.34 0.04 -0.82
CA SER A 35 9.75 -1.05 -1.69
C SER A 35 9.74 -0.68 -3.16
N VAL A 36 10.43 -1.47 -3.95
CA VAL A 36 10.73 -1.15 -5.34
C VAL A 36 9.66 -1.72 -6.26
N CYS A 37 9.24 -0.94 -7.25
CA CYS A 37 8.47 -1.47 -8.38
C CYS A 37 9.36 -2.40 -9.22
N PRO A 38 9.01 -3.69 -9.42
CA PRO A 38 9.82 -4.63 -10.21
C PRO A 38 9.97 -4.25 -11.70
N TYR A 39 9.13 -3.33 -12.21
CA TYR A 39 9.12 -2.97 -13.63
C TYR A 39 9.94 -1.70 -13.94
N CYS A 40 9.83 -0.66 -13.11
CA CYS A 40 10.51 0.63 -13.34
C CYS A 40 11.43 1.07 -12.20
N TYR A 41 11.64 0.22 -11.20
CA TYR A 41 12.56 0.46 -10.08
C TYR A 41 12.27 1.68 -9.21
N ARG A 42 11.10 2.31 -9.38
CA ARG A 42 10.62 3.40 -8.51
C ARG A 42 10.44 2.87 -7.08
N ILE A 43 10.95 3.63 -6.10
CA ILE A 43 10.68 3.37 -4.68
C ILE A 43 9.28 3.88 -4.35
N LEU A 44 8.44 3.01 -3.79
CA LEU A 44 7.03 3.23 -3.50
C LEU A 44 6.73 2.87 -2.05
N PRO A 45 5.77 3.55 -1.41
CA PRO A 45 5.22 3.06 -0.15
C PRO A 45 4.54 1.70 -0.38
N ALA A 46 4.77 0.79 0.56
CA ALA A 46 4.24 -0.56 0.55
C ALA A 46 3.67 -0.93 1.92
N THR A 47 2.64 -1.75 1.92
CA THR A 47 2.00 -2.29 3.13
C THR A 47 2.32 -3.78 3.22
N ILE A 48 2.79 -4.21 4.38
CA ILE A 48 2.96 -5.63 4.71
C ILE A 48 1.66 -6.11 5.37
N ILE A 49 1.06 -7.15 4.80
CA ILE A 49 -0.30 -7.61 5.12
C ILE A 49 -0.26 -9.11 5.45
N GLU A 50 -0.88 -9.51 6.55
CA GLU A 50 -1.20 -10.91 6.83
C GLU A 50 -2.50 -11.29 6.13
N ARG A 51 -2.51 -12.44 5.43
CA ARG A 51 -3.71 -13.04 4.83
C ARG A 51 -3.52 -14.55 4.68
N ASN A 52 -4.47 -15.34 5.17
CA ASN A 52 -4.43 -16.82 5.08
C ASN A 52 -3.09 -17.42 5.57
N SER A 53 -2.62 -17.00 6.75
CA SER A 53 -1.35 -17.42 7.37
C SER A 53 -0.09 -17.12 6.57
N LYS A 54 -0.17 -16.24 5.56
CA LYS A 54 0.97 -15.78 4.76
C LYS A 54 1.13 -14.28 4.87
N VAL A 55 2.34 -13.80 4.61
CA VAL A 55 2.66 -12.38 4.57
C VAL A 55 2.77 -11.93 3.12
N TYR A 56 2.10 -10.84 2.78
CA TYR A 56 2.11 -10.20 1.47
C TYR A 56 2.71 -8.81 1.57
N ILE A 57 3.37 -8.37 0.50
CA ILE A 57 3.76 -6.97 0.30
C ILE A 57 2.92 -6.38 -0.82
N ARG A 58 2.25 -5.25 -0.56
CA ARG A 58 1.35 -4.57 -1.51
C ARG A 58 1.79 -3.12 -1.72
N ARG A 59 1.90 -2.71 -2.98
CA ARG A 59 2.26 -1.34 -3.41
C ARG A 59 1.55 -0.98 -4.70
N SER A 60 1.37 0.32 -4.96
CA SER A 60 0.76 0.81 -6.20
C SER A 60 1.76 1.69 -6.96
N CYS A 61 2.11 1.28 -8.17
CA CYS A 61 2.93 2.06 -9.09
C CYS A 61 2.00 2.87 -10.01
N PRO A 62 2.20 4.19 -10.19
CA PRO A 62 1.33 4.98 -11.07
C PRO A 62 1.44 4.58 -12.56
N GLU A 63 2.49 3.86 -12.94
CA GLU A 63 2.68 3.36 -14.32
C GLU A 63 2.29 1.89 -14.48
N HIS A 64 2.50 1.06 -13.43
CA HIS A 64 2.35 -0.40 -13.52
C HIS A 64 1.21 -0.96 -12.67
N GLY A 65 0.43 -0.09 -12.01
CA GLY A 65 -0.73 -0.46 -11.21
C GLY A 65 -0.40 -1.13 -9.88
N LEU A 66 -1.35 -1.94 -9.38
CA LEU A 66 -1.23 -2.67 -8.12
C LEU A 66 -0.26 -3.84 -8.26
N ILE A 67 0.67 -3.94 -7.33
CA ILE A 67 1.67 -5.00 -7.26
C ILE A 67 1.50 -5.66 -5.89
N GLU A 68 1.24 -6.96 -5.88
CA GLU A 68 1.03 -7.77 -4.69
C GLU A 68 1.77 -9.10 -4.84
N GLU A 69 2.63 -9.39 -3.87
CA GLU A 69 3.50 -10.56 -3.89
C GLU A 69 3.55 -11.21 -2.51
N VAL A 70 3.80 -12.52 -2.45
CA VAL A 70 4.08 -13.20 -1.18
C VAL A 70 5.45 -12.73 -0.69
N TYR A 71 5.48 -12.10 0.47
CA TYR A 71 6.69 -11.64 1.13
C TYR A 71 7.28 -12.70 2.06
N TYR A 72 6.41 -13.48 2.73
CA TYR A 72 6.81 -14.59 3.57
C TYR A 72 5.74 -15.69 3.57
N GLY A 73 6.18 -16.95 3.57
CA GLY A 73 5.30 -18.12 3.37
C GLY A 73 4.50 -18.55 4.61
N ASP A 74 4.92 -18.11 5.80
CA ASP A 74 4.29 -18.42 7.08
C ASP A 74 4.41 -17.21 8.00
N VAL A 75 3.27 -16.67 8.46
CA VAL A 75 3.27 -15.48 9.30
C VAL A 75 3.85 -15.72 10.70
N GLU A 76 3.77 -16.94 11.22
CA GLU A 76 4.27 -17.26 12.56
C GLU A 76 5.80 -17.21 12.63
N PHE A 77 6.49 -17.47 11.51
CA PHE A 77 7.94 -17.33 11.40
C PHE A 77 8.39 -15.90 11.04
N TYR A 78 7.47 -15.04 10.60
CA TYR A 78 7.77 -13.67 10.23
C TYR A 78 7.71 -12.69 11.42
N LYS A 79 6.74 -12.92 12.32
CA LYS A 79 6.54 -12.13 13.55
C LYS A 79 7.67 -12.38 14.56
#